data_AF-A0A355S4Q2-F1
#
_entry.id   AF-A0A355S4Q2-F1
#
_cell.length_a   1.000
_cell.length_b   1.000
_cell.length_c   1.000
_cell.angle_alpha   90.00
_cell.angle_beta   90.00
_cell.angle_gamma   90.00
#
_symmetry.space_group_name_H-M   'P 1'
#
loop_
_entity.id
_entity.type
_entity.pdbx_description
1 polymer ?
#
loop_
_entity_poly.entity_id
_entity_poly.type
_entity_poly.pdbx_seq_one_letter_code
_entity_poly.pdbx_strand_id
1 'polypeptide(L)'
;MNMGLLVLAPIAGIIGLLYAAYLALMVNKADAGNETMKRISGYIYEGAMAFLAREYKSLAVFIISVSIVICLLLNFETAAAFIGGALFSILTGFFGMKTATRANVRCA
;
A
#
# COMPACT_ATOMS: atom_id res chain seq x y z
N MET A 1 24.54 -17.35 2.02
CA MET A 1 24.10 -16.11 1.32
C MET A 1 25.31 -15.22 1.17
N ASN A 2 25.57 -14.65 0.00
CA ASN A 2 26.74 -13.79 -0.23
C ASN A 2 26.55 -12.48 0.55
N MET A 3 27.51 -12.06 1.37
CA MET A 3 27.38 -10.90 2.27
C MET A 3 26.96 -9.61 1.53
N GLY A 4 27.40 -9.46 0.27
CA GLY A 4 27.00 -8.35 -0.60
C GLY A 4 25.50 -8.31 -0.92
N LEU A 5 24.84 -9.47 -1.05
CA LEU A 5 23.42 -9.53 -1.37
C LEU A 5 22.53 -9.11 -0.19
N LEU A 6 22.97 -9.46 1.03
CA LEU A 6 22.28 -9.10 2.28
C LEU A 6 22.26 -7.58 2.52
N VAL A 7 23.29 -6.86 2.04
CA VAL A 7 23.38 -5.40 2.15
C VAL A 7 22.71 -4.71 0.95
N LEU A 8 22.84 -5.26 -0.25
CA LEU A 8 22.29 -4.65 -1.47
C LEU A 8 20.75 -4.65 -1.48
N ALA A 9 20.12 -5.72 -0.97
CA ALA A 9 18.66 -5.85 -0.97
C ALA A 9 17.92 -4.70 -0.23
N PRO A 10 18.25 -4.35 1.03
CA PRO A 10 17.60 -3.23 1.71
C PRO A 10 17.91 -1.87 1.06
N ILE A 11 19.12 -1.69 0.51
CA ILE A 11 19.49 -0.46 -0.21
C ILE A 11 18.61 -0.28 -1.45
N ALA A 12 18.43 -1.34 -2.25
CA ALA A 12 17.55 -1.32 -3.40
C ALA A 12 16.09 -1.01 -3.01
N GLY A 13 15.62 -1.57 -1.89
CA GLY A 13 14.30 -1.26 -1.33
C GLY A 13 14.14 0.22 -0.97
N ILE A 14 15.13 0.84 -0.32
CA ILE A 14 15.13 2.26 0.02
C ILE A 14 15.09 3.13 -1.25
N ILE A 15 15.94 2.83 -2.24
CA ILE A 15 15.96 3.56 -3.50
C ILE A 15 14.61 3.46 -4.21
N GLY A 16 14.00 2.27 -4.23
CA GLY A 16 12.66 2.05 -4.78
C GLY A 16 11.60 2.90 -4.09
N LEU A 17 11.59 2.96 -2.75
CA LEU A 17 10.67 3.79 -1.99
C LEU A 17 10.86 5.29 -2.26
N LEU A 18 12.11 5.75 -2.36
CA LEU A 18 12.41 7.15 -2.71
C LEU A 18 11.91 7.50 -4.11
N TYR A 19 12.11 6.60 -5.08
CA TYR A 19 11.63 6.81 -6.44
C TYR A 19 10.10 6.81 -6.53
N ALA A 20 9.42 5.89 -5.82
CA ALA A 20 7.97 5.89 -5.73
C ALA A 20 7.43 7.18 -5.09
N ALA A 21 8.07 7.68 -4.02
CA ALA A 21 7.71 8.95 -3.40
C ALA A 21 7.92 10.12 -4.37
N TYR A 22 9.03 10.14 -5.11
CA TYR A 22 9.30 11.15 -6.13
C TYR A 22 8.20 11.18 -7.21
N LEU A 23 7.82 10.01 -7.75
CA LEU A 23 6.74 9.90 -8.73
C LEU A 23 5.40 10.38 -8.16
N ALA A 24 5.05 9.97 -6.95
CA ALA A 24 3.83 10.42 -6.29
C ALA A 24 3.79 11.95 -6.10
N LEU A 25 4.92 12.57 -5.73
CA LEU A 25 5.03 14.03 -5.62
C LEU A 25 4.93 14.71 -6.98
N MET A 26 5.57 14.15 -8.02
CA MET A 26 5.51 14.67 -9.38
C MET A 26 4.08 14.69 -9.90
N VAL A 27 3.33 13.60 -9.72
CA VAL A 27 1.92 13.52 -10.12
C VAL A 27 1.08 14.52 -9.34
N ASN A 28 1.25 14.63 -8.01
CA ASN A 28 0.44 15.56 -7.21
C ASN A 28 0.63 17.03 -7.60
N LYS A 29 1.77 17.41 -8.20
CA LYS A 29 2.05 18.76 -8.70
C LYS A 29 1.30 19.10 -10.00
N ALA A 30 0.84 18.11 -10.76
CA ALA A 30 0.07 18.37 -11.97
C ALA A 30 -1.31 18.97 -11.61
N ASP A 31 -1.83 19.80 -12.52
CA ASP A 31 -3.13 20.46 -12.37
C ASP A 31 -4.25 19.40 -12.32
N ALA A 32 -5.19 19.58 -11.40
CA ALA A 32 -6.35 18.69 -11.24
C ALA A 32 -7.52 19.06 -12.17
N GLY A 33 -7.29 19.97 -13.11
CA GLY A 33 -8.28 20.39 -14.10
C GLY A 33 -9.32 21.33 -13.53
N ASN A 34 -10.52 21.29 -14.11
CA ASN A 34 -11.61 22.21 -13.75
C ASN A 34 -12.35 21.79 -12.46
N GLU A 35 -13.21 22.67 -11.95
CA GLU A 35 -13.97 22.44 -10.71
C GLU A 35 -14.89 21.21 -10.76
N THR A 36 -15.43 20.87 -11.94
CA THR A 36 -16.25 19.67 -12.10
C THR A 36 -15.43 18.40 -11.96
N MET A 37 -14.23 18.37 -12.55
CA MET A 37 -13.28 17.26 -12.44
C MET A 37 -12.83 17.04 -10.99
N LYS A 38 -12.47 18.13 -10.29
CA LYS A 38 -12.10 18.07 -8.87
C LYS A 38 -13.23 17.51 -8.01
N ARG A 39 -14.48 17.95 -8.25
CA ARG A 39 -15.66 17.47 -7.51
C ARG A 39 -15.91 15.97 -7.72
N ILE A 40 -15.88 15.50 -8.98
CA ILE A 40 -16.05 14.08 -9.30
C ILE A 40 -14.93 13.24 -8.69
N SER A 41 -13.69 13.72 -8.79
CA SER A 41 -12.54 13.06 -8.17
C SER A 41 -12.66 12.94 -6.65
N GLY A 42 -13.29 13.92 -5.99
CA GLY A 42 -13.60 13.87 -4.56
C GLY A 42 -14.52 12.69 -4.22
N TYR A 43 -15.62 12.51 -4.96
CA TYR A 43 -16.53 11.38 -4.75
C TYR A 43 -15.86 10.03 -5.00
N ILE A 44 -15.00 9.93 -6.02
CA ILE A 44 -14.22 8.71 -6.28
C ILE A 44 -13.28 8.43 -5.11
N TYR A 45 -12.58 9.45 -4.61
CA TYR A 45 -11.68 9.31 -3.48
C TYR A 45 -12.41 8.82 -2.22
N GLU A 46 -13.54 9.46 -1.87
CA GLU A 46 -14.34 9.05 -0.71
C GLU A 46 -14.86 7.61 -0.84
N GLY A 47 -15.41 7.25 -2.00
CA GLY A 47 -15.91 5.90 -2.27
C GLY A 47 -14.80 4.84 -2.20
N ALA A 48 -13.64 5.13 -2.79
CA ALA A 48 -12.48 4.23 -2.76
C ALA A 48 -11.98 4.02 -1.33
N MET A 49 -11.86 5.10 -0.55
CA MET A 49 -11.43 5.00 0.85
C MET A 49 -12.44 4.25 1.72
N ALA A 50 -13.74 4.43 1.48
CA ALA A 50 -14.78 3.68 2.17
C ALA A 50 -14.75 2.17 1.84
N PHE A 51 -14.52 1.83 0.57
CA PHE A 51 -14.35 0.44 0.13
C PHE A 51 -13.14 -0.20 0.80
N LEU A 52 -11.98 0.45 0.74
CA LEU A 52 -10.73 -0.08 1.28
C LEU A 52 -10.79 -0.25 2.80
N ALA A 53 -11.44 0.67 3.53
CA ALA A 53 -11.67 0.50 4.96
C ALA A 53 -12.52 -0.74 5.28
N ARG A 54 -13.52 -1.05 4.44
CA ARG A 54 -14.37 -2.23 4.63
C ARG A 54 -13.64 -3.52 4.26
N GLU A 55 -12.89 -3.50 3.16
CA GLU A 55 -12.05 -4.62 2.73
C GLU A 55 -11.01 -4.96 3.80
N TYR A 56 -10.33 -3.96 4.35
CA TYR A 56 -9.28 -4.16 5.36
C TYR A 56 -9.85 -4.73 6.66
N LYS A 57 -11.09 -4.39 7.01
CA LYS A 57 -11.76 -4.99 8.17
C LYS A 57 -11.99 -6.49 7.97
N SER A 58 -12.42 -6.91 6.79
CA SER A 58 -12.57 -8.33 6.47
C SER A 58 -11.21 -9.04 6.38
N LEU A 59 -10.21 -8.38 5.78
CA LEU A 59 -8.85 -8.91 5.66
C LEU A 59 -8.19 -9.10 7.03
N ALA A 60 -8.44 -8.21 8.00
CA ALA A 60 -7.90 -8.35 9.35
C ALA A 60 -8.35 -9.66 10.03
N VAL A 61 -9.61 -10.06 9.85
CA VAL A 61 -10.09 -11.36 10.36
C VAL A 61 -9.31 -12.50 9.73
N PHE A 62 -9.12 -12.48 8.41
CA PHE A 62 -8.35 -13.49 7.70
C PHE A 62 -6.89 -13.57 8.17
N ILE A 63 -6.21 -12.43 8.30
CA ILE A 63 -4.81 -12.36 8.76
C ILE A 63 -4.67 -12.97 10.16
N ILE A 64 -5.57 -12.63 11.08
CA ILE A 64 -5.55 -13.17 12.45
C ILE A 64 -5.76 -14.69 12.42
N SER A 65 -6.78 -15.17 11.70
CA SER A 65 -7.08 -16.60 11.62
C SER A 65 -5.92 -17.40 11.04
N VAL A 66 -5.34 -16.94 9.92
CA VAL A 66 -4.19 -17.61 9.30
C VAL A 66 -2.96 -17.55 10.18
N SER A 67 -2.71 -16.42 10.86
CA SER A 67 -1.56 -16.29 11.74
C SER A 67 -1.63 -17.25 12.95
N ILE A 68 -2.82 -17.51 13.48
CA ILE A 68 -3.02 -18.52 14.54
C ILE A 68 -2.68 -19.91 14.00
N VAL A 69 -3.19 -20.26 12.81
CA VAL A 69 -2.92 -21.55 12.16
C VAL A 69 -1.42 -21.75 11.93
N ILE A 70 -0.72 -20.72 11.43
CA ILE A 70 0.74 -20.77 11.23
C ILE A 70 1.48 -20.93 12.56
N CYS A 71 1.05 -20.23 13.61
CA CYS A 71 1.69 -20.32 14.92
C CYS A 71 1.57 -21.72 15.54
N LEU A 72 0.43 -22.41 15.32
CA LEU A 72 0.18 -23.75 15.85
C LEU A 72 0.85 -24.86 15.03
N LEU A 73 0.90 -24.72 13.70
CA LEU A 73 1.42 -25.78 12.81
C LEU A 73 2.91 -25.66 12.49
N LEU A 74 3.46 -24.44 12.48
CA LEU A 74 4.86 -24.18 12.16
C LEU A 74 5.61 -23.69 13.40
N ASN A 75 5.73 -22.37 13.56
CA ASN A 75 6.49 -21.72 14.65
C ASN A 75 6.07 -20.26 14.78
N PHE A 76 6.34 -19.67 15.95
CA PHE A 76 6.05 -18.25 16.23
C PHE A 76 6.79 -17.30 15.27
N GLU A 77 8.04 -17.59 14.92
CA GLU A 77 8.84 -16.75 14.02
C GLU A 77 8.22 -16.60 12.63
N THR A 78 7.63 -17.68 12.10
CA THR A 78 6.97 -17.65 10.78
C THR A 78 5.66 -16.86 10.84
N ALA A 79 4.90 -16.99 11.93
CA ALA A 79 3.70 -16.20 12.16
C ALA A 79 4.03 -14.69 12.28
N ALA A 80 5.10 -14.34 12.99
CA ALA A 80 5.58 -12.96 13.10
C ALA A 80 6.01 -12.38 11.73
N ALA A 81 6.74 -13.16 10.94
CA ALA A 81 7.11 -12.76 9.58
C ALA A 81 5.88 -12.57 8.67
N PHE A 82 4.87 -13.43 8.78
CA PHE A 82 3.60 -13.30 8.05
C PHE A 82 2.85 -12.02 8.43
N ILE A 83 2.70 -11.72 9.72
CA ILE A 83 2.06 -10.48 10.18
C ILE A 83 2.84 -9.26 9.66
N GLY A 84 4.17 -9.28 9.76
CA GLY A 84 5.01 -8.20 9.24
C GLY A 84 4.78 -7.96 7.74
N GLY A 85 4.78 -9.02 6.93
CA GLY A 85 4.49 -8.93 5.50
C GLY A 85 3.06 -8.44 5.20
N ALA A 86 2.07 -8.91 5.95
CA ALA A 86 0.69 -8.49 5.80
C ALA A 86 0.51 -6.99 6.09
N LEU A 87 1.17 -6.47 7.12
CA LEU A 87 1.17 -5.03 7.43
C LEU A 87 1.78 -4.21 6.29
N PHE A 88 2.94 -4.62 5.76
CA PHE A 88 3.54 -3.92 4.62
C PHE A 88 2.67 -3.98 3.36
N SER A 89 1.96 -5.09 3.12
CA SER A 89 1.01 -5.22 2.01
C SER A 89 -0.18 -4.26 2.14
N ILE A 90 -0.78 -4.18 3.33
CA ILE A 90 -1.88 -3.26 3.66
C ILE A 90 -1.44 -1.80 3.47
N LEU A 91 -0.24 -1.45 3.94
CA LEU A 91 0.31 -0.11 3.74
C LEU A 91 0.48 0.21 2.26
N THR A 92 1.05 -0.73 1.49
CA THR A 92 1.25 -0.57 0.04
C THR A 92 -0.07 -0.34 -0.68
N GLY A 93 -1.12 -1.12 -0.38
CA GLY A 93 -2.45 -0.94 -0.96
C GLY A 93 -3.07 0.43 -0.63
N PHE A 94 -2.90 0.90 0.60
CA PHE A 94 -3.44 2.19 1.05
C PHE A 94 -2.77 3.37 0.32
N PHE A 95 -1.43 3.39 0.27
CA PHE A 95 -0.69 4.43 -0.45
C PHE A 95 -0.94 4.38 -1.95
N GLY A 96 -1.04 3.17 -2.52
CA GLY A 96 -1.37 2.96 -3.92
C GLY A 96 -2.74 3.55 -4.28
N MET A 97 -3.79 3.20 -3.52
CA MET A 97 -5.14 3.71 -3.77
C MET A 97 -5.24 5.24 -3.64
N LYS A 98 -4.57 5.81 -2.63
CA LYS A 98 -4.51 7.27 -2.45
C LYS A 98 -3.82 7.98 -3.61
N THR A 99 -2.78 7.38 -4.18
CA THR A 99 -2.04 7.95 -5.30
C THR A 99 -2.82 7.79 -6.60
N ALA A 100 -3.42 6.62 -6.85
CA ALA A 100 -4.21 6.34 -8.04
C ALA A 100 -5.46 7.23 -8.14
N THR A 101 -6.20 7.38 -7.04
CA THR A 101 -7.41 8.23 -7.01
C THR A 101 -7.09 9.70 -7.28
N ARG A 102 -5.95 10.19 -6.78
CA ARG A 102 -5.46 11.55 -7.05
C ARG A 102 -4.86 11.72 -8.44
N ALA A 103 -4.24 10.68 -8.99
CA ALA A 103 -3.67 10.71 -10.33
C ALA A 103 -4.76 10.76 -11.40
N ASN A 104 -5.87 10.05 -11.20
CA ASN A 104 -6.94 9.92 -12.20
C ASN A 104 -7.43 11.26 -12.76
N VAL A 105 -7.69 12.23 -11.88
CA VAL A 105 -8.17 13.57 -12.28
C VAL A 105 -7.13 14.42 -13.00
N ARG A 106 -5.84 14.09 -12.85
CA ARG A 106 -4.71 14.82 -13.44
C ARG A 106 -4.27 14.25 -14.78
N CYS A 107 -4.75 13.07 -15.14
CA CYS A 107 -4.53 12.44 -16.44
C CYS A 107 -5.70 12.66 -17.42
N ALA A 108 -6.89 12.95 -16.89
CA ALA A 108 -8.09 13.28 -17.66
C ALA A 108 -8.03 14.70 -18.20
#